data_AF-A0A1V2CDN6-F1
#
_entry.id   AF-A0A1V2CDN6-F1
#
_cell.length_a   1.000
_cell.length_b   1.000
_cell.length_c   1.000
_cell.angle_alpha   90.00
_cell.angle_beta   90.00
_cell.angle_gamma   90.00
#
_symmetry.space_group_name_H-M   'P 1'
#
loop_
_entity.id
_entity.type
_entity.pdbx_description
1 polymer ?
#
loop_
_entity_poly.entity_id
_entity_poly.type
_entity_poly.pdbx_seq_one_letter_code
_entity_poly.pdbx_strand_id
1 'polypeptide(L)'
;MVMKNILPIMAMSLLLVFSVSCKQESDKEAEKESETKSPVSENYNISILLDLSDRISLEKNPNPTMQYYQRDLGYIKSVSEAFTEHLKSKRIRQIDDKMQLFFNPEPLDPAINTIAQDLRISIDKNNASKKLLNSINSDYASKTSKIYESAIKDNKYVGSDIWSFFDNKVKDQCIENKYRNILVILTDGYMFDESTVMKEGNRTTYITPELIRKNGLNTKDWDKKLQDQDYGFIKANDDLSNLEVLVIGINPNKNNPYEEKVIRSYWTKWFTEMKIRHFEIKNADLPSNMENIIKDFVLNKE
;
A
#
# COMPACT_ATOMS: atom_id res chain seq x y z
N MET A 1 61.80 67.84 -50.21
CA MET A 1 62.82 68.60 -49.45
C MET A 1 63.25 67.76 -48.26
N VAL A 2 64.54 67.76 -47.90
CA VAL A 2 65.18 66.67 -47.11
C VAL A 2 65.46 67.10 -45.65
N MET A 3 64.90 66.32 -44.70
CA MET A 3 65.51 65.73 -43.49
C MET A 3 66.43 66.55 -42.55
N LYS A 4 66.13 66.48 -41.23
CA LYS A 4 67.05 66.44 -40.07
C LYS A 4 66.20 66.05 -38.83
N ASN A 5 66.28 64.92 -38.13
CA ASN A 5 67.35 64.00 -37.67
C ASN A 5 67.85 64.32 -36.23
N ILE A 6 67.98 63.27 -35.39
CA ILE A 6 68.77 63.13 -34.12
C ILE A 6 68.02 63.24 -32.75
N LEU A 7 67.97 62.09 -32.05
CA LEU A 7 67.83 61.84 -30.59
C LEU A 7 69.24 61.95 -29.92
N PRO A 8 69.48 62.07 -28.58
CA PRO A 8 69.15 60.98 -27.60
C PRO A 8 69.15 61.26 -26.04
N ILE A 9 68.83 60.20 -25.26
CA ILE A 9 69.46 59.73 -23.97
C ILE A 9 69.09 60.31 -22.55
N MET A 10 68.65 59.37 -21.66
CA MET A 10 68.83 59.22 -20.17
C MET A 10 68.42 60.33 -19.16
N ALA A 11 68.17 60.09 -17.85
CA ALA A 11 68.11 58.91 -16.95
C ALA A 11 67.25 59.32 -15.70
N MET A 12 66.33 58.50 -15.12
CA MET A 12 66.48 57.31 -14.24
C MET A 12 66.44 57.59 -12.72
N SER A 13 65.43 57.05 -12.02
CA SER A 13 65.39 56.63 -10.58
C SER A 13 63.99 56.03 -10.33
N LEU A 14 63.70 54.78 -9.93
CA LEU A 14 64.33 53.67 -9.20
C LEU A 14 64.12 53.66 -7.67
N LEU A 15 63.21 52.78 -7.22
CA LEU A 15 63.04 52.20 -5.87
C LEU A 15 62.11 50.96 -6.04
N LEU A 16 62.55 49.70 -6.10
CA LEU A 16 63.22 48.80 -5.12
C LEU A 16 62.33 48.37 -3.92
N VAL A 17 62.18 47.11 -3.45
CA VAL A 17 62.16 45.69 -3.97
C VAL A 17 61.43 44.81 -2.90
N PHE A 18 61.10 43.56 -3.27
CA PHE A 18 61.08 42.27 -2.51
C PHE A 18 59.69 41.68 -2.25
N SER A 19 59.22 40.50 -2.73
CA SER A 19 59.72 39.24 -3.35
C SER A 19 59.85 38.01 -2.42
N VAL A 20 58.96 37.00 -2.61
CA VAL A 20 59.00 35.56 -2.25
C VAL A 20 57.88 34.87 -3.09
N SER A 21 57.92 33.64 -3.65
CA SER A 21 58.98 32.73 -4.17
C SER A 21 58.31 31.66 -5.09
N CYS A 22 59.03 30.61 -5.51
CA CYS A 22 58.60 29.50 -6.39
C CYS A 22 57.63 28.49 -5.69
N LYS A 23 56.94 27.53 -6.35
CA LYS A 23 57.39 26.54 -7.36
C LYS A 23 56.21 25.83 -8.08
N GLN A 24 56.51 24.91 -9.01
CA GLN A 24 55.64 24.31 -10.04
C GLN A 24 55.50 22.78 -9.86
N GLU A 25 54.27 22.22 -9.86
CA GLU A 25 53.86 21.01 -10.62
C GLU A 25 52.37 20.58 -10.45
N SER A 26 51.82 20.07 -11.56
CA SER A 26 50.73 19.10 -11.82
C SER A 26 49.24 19.25 -11.36
N ASP A 27 48.41 18.74 -12.29
CA ASP A 27 47.10 18.07 -12.17
C ASP A 27 45.76 18.82 -11.94
N LYS A 28 44.93 18.68 -12.99
CA LYS A 28 43.46 18.48 -13.03
C LYS A 28 42.57 19.53 -12.34
N GLU A 29 41.87 20.28 -13.18
CA GLU A 29 40.63 20.97 -12.79
C GLU A 29 39.65 19.95 -12.20
N ALA A 30 39.36 20.07 -10.92
CA ALA A 30 38.30 19.30 -10.28
C ALA A 30 36.95 19.84 -10.74
N GLU A 31 36.28 19.09 -11.63
CA GLU A 31 34.84 19.25 -11.82
C GLU A 31 34.18 19.19 -10.44
N LYS A 32 33.47 20.25 -10.07
CA LYS A 32 32.51 20.16 -8.97
C LYS A 32 31.38 19.27 -9.45
N GLU A 33 31.49 17.97 -9.19
CA GLU A 33 30.34 17.08 -9.14
C GLU A 33 29.32 17.70 -8.18
N SER A 34 28.30 18.31 -8.76
CA SER A 34 27.05 18.54 -8.08
C SER A 34 26.49 17.15 -7.78
N GLU A 35 26.78 16.61 -6.59
CA GLU A 35 25.97 15.55 -5.99
C GLU A 35 24.54 16.09 -5.79
N THR A 36 23.77 16.11 -6.88
CA THR A 36 22.31 16.00 -6.80
C THR A 36 22.04 14.63 -6.20
N LYS A 37 22.04 14.59 -4.86
CA LYS A 37 21.51 13.47 -4.09
C LYS A 37 20.06 13.29 -4.53
N SER A 38 19.87 12.39 -5.50
CA SER A 38 18.56 11.84 -5.84
C SER A 38 17.88 11.51 -4.50
N PRO A 39 16.68 12.04 -4.22
CA PRO A 39 16.04 11.83 -2.94
C PRO A 39 16.05 10.34 -2.60
N VAL A 40 16.28 10.02 -1.33
CA VAL A 40 16.25 8.62 -0.89
C VAL A 40 14.84 8.13 -1.18
N SER A 41 14.71 7.26 -2.18
CA SER A 41 13.43 6.64 -2.50
C SER A 41 12.97 5.88 -1.26
N GLU A 42 11.74 6.14 -0.86
CA GLU A 42 11.09 5.45 0.24
C GLU A 42 11.04 3.94 -0.02
N ASN A 43 11.07 3.14 1.03
CA ASN A 43 10.94 1.69 0.95
C ASN A 43 9.49 1.29 1.23
N TYR A 44 8.91 0.43 0.40
CA TYR A 44 7.53 -0.01 0.57
C TYR A 44 7.46 -1.33 1.33
N ASN A 45 6.49 -1.43 2.24
CA ASN A 45 6.07 -2.67 2.87
C ASN A 45 4.58 -2.87 2.61
N ILE A 46 4.26 -3.63 1.56
CA ILE A 46 2.89 -3.85 1.11
C ILE A 46 2.38 -5.19 1.64
N SER A 47 1.25 -5.14 2.36
CA SER A 47 0.53 -6.31 2.83
C SER A 47 -0.83 -6.38 2.13
N ILE A 48 -1.23 -7.56 1.67
CA ILE A 48 -2.57 -7.82 1.14
C ILE A 48 -3.29 -8.79 2.10
N LEU A 49 -4.42 -8.38 2.67
CA LEU A 49 -5.30 -9.27 3.43
C LEU A 49 -6.44 -9.73 2.53
N LEU A 50 -6.54 -11.05 2.30
CA LEU A 50 -7.61 -11.64 1.49
C LEU A 50 -8.76 -12.17 2.34
N ASP A 51 -9.97 -11.76 1.97
CA ASP A 51 -11.22 -12.31 2.46
C ASP A 51 -11.68 -13.49 1.59
N LEU A 52 -11.52 -14.69 2.13
CA LEU A 52 -11.95 -15.97 1.57
C LEU A 52 -13.26 -16.47 2.20
N SER A 53 -14.08 -15.57 2.75
CA SER A 53 -15.47 -15.86 3.13
C SER A 53 -16.34 -16.22 1.92
N ASP A 54 -17.62 -16.49 2.16
CA ASP A 54 -18.52 -16.93 1.10
C ASP A 54 -18.85 -15.84 0.06
N ARG A 55 -18.31 -14.62 0.18
CA ARG A 55 -18.31 -13.58 -0.87
C ARG A 55 -17.74 -14.06 -2.21
N ILE A 56 -16.82 -15.04 -2.20
CA ILE A 56 -16.26 -15.65 -3.43
C ILE A 56 -17.04 -16.87 -3.94
N SER A 57 -18.09 -17.30 -3.22
CA SER A 57 -18.92 -18.44 -3.61
C SER A 57 -19.73 -18.15 -4.87
N LEU A 58 -19.53 -18.99 -5.89
CA LEU A 58 -20.24 -18.88 -7.17
C LEU A 58 -21.74 -19.19 -7.05
N GLU A 59 -22.15 -19.90 -6.00
CA GLU A 59 -23.54 -20.27 -5.73
C GLU A 59 -24.26 -19.23 -4.87
N LYS A 60 -23.64 -18.78 -3.78
CA LYS A 60 -24.24 -17.79 -2.87
C LYS A 60 -24.16 -16.36 -3.38
N ASN A 61 -23.05 -16.00 -4.03
CA ASN A 61 -22.75 -14.64 -4.47
C ASN A 61 -22.43 -14.53 -5.99
N PRO A 62 -23.26 -15.12 -6.88
CA PRO A 62 -23.03 -15.08 -8.31
C PRO A 62 -23.05 -13.65 -8.86
N ASN A 63 -22.04 -13.30 -9.66
CA ASN A 63 -21.99 -12.03 -10.36
C ASN A 63 -21.92 -12.27 -11.89
N PRO A 64 -22.99 -11.99 -12.65
CA PRO A 64 -23.06 -12.33 -14.08
C PRO A 64 -22.15 -11.46 -14.95
N THR A 65 -21.62 -10.34 -14.44
CA THR A 65 -20.67 -9.49 -15.17
C THR A 65 -19.23 -10.00 -15.00
N MET A 66 -18.84 -10.31 -13.76
CA MET A 66 -17.53 -10.87 -13.41
C MET A 66 -17.56 -11.31 -11.94
N GLN A 67 -17.17 -12.55 -11.67
CA GLN A 67 -17.19 -13.13 -10.31
C GLN A 67 -16.23 -12.39 -9.38
N TYR A 68 -16.54 -12.30 -8.08
CA TYR A 68 -15.75 -11.48 -7.14
C TYR A 68 -14.28 -11.91 -7.06
N TYR A 69 -14.00 -13.22 -7.05
CA TYR A 69 -12.62 -13.71 -7.09
C TYR A 69 -11.84 -13.25 -8.36
N GLN A 70 -12.51 -13.11 -9.51
CA GLN A 70 -11.88 -12.62 -10.74
C GLN A 70 -11.59 -11.12 -10.66
N ARG A 71 -12.45 -10.35 -9.98
CA ARG A 71 -12.22 -8.93 -9.70
C ARG A 71 -11.02 -8.76 -8.77
N ASP A 72 -10.98 -9.54 -7.69
CA ASP A 72 -9.88 -9.56 -6.73
C ASP A 72 -8.54 -9.89 -7.40
N LEU A 73 -8.48 -10.90 -8.28
CA LEU A 73 -7.29 -11.21 -9.08
C LEU A 73 -6.81 -10.01 -9.90
N GLY A 74 -7.74 -9.24 -10.48
CA GLY A 74 -7.45 -7.99 -11.16
C GLY A 74 -6.92 -6.90 -10.24
N TYR A 75 -7.45 -6.76 -9.03
CA TYR A 75 -6.95 -5.82 -8.03
C TYR A 75 -5.53 -6.18 -7.55
N ILE A 76 -5.29 -7.46 -7.24
CA ILE A 76 -3.96 -7.98 -6.84
C ILE A 76 -2.94 -7.75 -7.96
N LYS A 77 -3.33 -7.95 -9.22
CA LYS A 77 -2.51 -7.58 -10.39
C LYS A 77 -2.15 -6.09 -10.35
N SER A 78 -3.12 -5.20 -10.13
CA SER A 78 -2.84 -3.75 -10.06
C SER A 78 -1.88 -3.38 -8.91
N VAL A 79 -2.02 -4.00 -7.71
CA VAL A 79 -1.08 -3.78 -6.59
C VAL A 79 0.33 -4.27 -6.93
N SER A 80 0.47 -5.48 -7.47
CA SER A 80 1.78 -6.05 -7.85
C SER A 80 2.46 -5.29 -9.00
N GLU A 81 1.68 -4.74 -9.93
CA GLU A 81 2.17 -3.82 -10.96
C GLU A 81 2.69 -2.52 -10.35
N ALA A 82 1.95 -1.89 -9.44
CA ALA A 82 2.38 -0.67 -8.76
C ALA A 82 3.66 -0.90 -7.94
N PHE A 83 3.74 -2.01 -7.20
CA PHE A 83 4.95 -2.41 -6.46
C PHE A 83 6.16 -2.62 -7.40
N THR A 84 5.93 -3.28 -8.53
CA THR A 84 6.96 -3.52 -9.56
C THR A 84 7.40 -2.22 -10.25
N GLU A 85 6.51 -1.27 -10.44
CA GLU A 85 6.81 0.07 -10.99
C GLU A 85 7.66 0.88 -10.01
N HIS A 86 7.27 0.92 -8.73
CA HIS A 86 8.06 1.52 -7.65
C HIS A 86 9.48 0.97 -7.63
N LEU A 87 9.64 -0.37 -7.60
CA LEU A 87 10.94 -1.04 -7.66
C LEU A 87 11.77 -0.67 -8.89
N LYS A 88 11.14 -0.55 -10.07
CA LYS A 88 11.82 -0.19 -11.32
C LYS A 88 12.23 1.28 -11.39
N SER A 89 11.61 2.16 -10.60
CA SER A 89 12.02 3.56 -10.46
C SER A 89 13.32 3.72 -9.64
N LYS A 90 13.67 2.72 -8.81
CA LYS A 90 14.78 2.77 -7.86
C LYS A 90 16.11 2.34 -8.50
N ARG A 91 17.21 2.96 -8.06
CA ARG A 91 18.55 2.40 -8.31
C ARG A 91 18.69 1.13 -7.45
N ILE A 92 19.24 0.04 -8.01
CA ILE A 92 19.39 -1.26 -7.32
C ILE A 92 19.93 -1.13 -5.89
N ARG A 93 20.93 -0.27 -5.67
CA ARG A 93 21.54 -0.02 -4.34
C ARG A 93 20.59 0.56 -3.27
N GLN A 94 19.41 1.05 -3.67
CA GLN A 94 18.37 1.66 -2.83
C GLN A 94 17.15 0.75 -2.69
N ILE A 95 17.12 -0.41 -3.35
CA ILE A 95 16.02 -1.38 -3.23
C ILE A 95 16.18 -2.14 -1.91
N ASP A 96 15.09 -2.18 -1.15
CA ASP A 96 14.91 -2.83 0.15
C ASP A 96 13.41 -2.75 0.46
N ASP A 97 12.62 -3.55 -0.25
CA ASP A 97 11.18 -3.42 -0.38
C ASP A 97 10.48 -4.77 -0.24
N LYS A 98 9.26 -4.76 0.30
CA LYS A 98 8.55 -5.96 0.73
C LYS A 98 7.12 -5.97 0.21
N MET A 99 6.67 -7.15 -0.21
CA MET A 99 5.28 -7.40 -0.58
C MET A 99 4.87 -8.80 -0.12
N GLN A 100 3.72 -8.92 0.53
CA GLN A 100 3.28 -10.17 1.15
C GLN A 100 1.75 -10.26 1.21
N LEU A 101 1.25 -11.48 1.38
CA LEU A 101 -0.18 -11.79 1.38
C LEU A 101 -0.56 -12.60 2.62
N PHE A 102 -1.69 -12.25 3.23
CA PHE A 102 -2.19 -12.79 4.47
C PHE A 102 -3.64 -13.27 4.37
N PHE A 103 -3.98 -14.17 5.28
CA PHE A 103 -5.34 -14.59 5.60
C PHE A 103 -5.51 -14.52 7.12
N ASN A 104 -6.74 -14.33 7.58
CA ASN A 104 -7.09 -14.55 8.98
C ASN A 104 -8.56 -15.03 9.05
N PRO A 105 -8.87 -16.23 9.56
CA PRO A 105 -7.94 -17.29 9.98
C PRO A 105 -7.09 -17.84 8.82
N GLU A 106 -6.09 -18.66 9.14
CA GLU A 106 -5.28 -19.35 8.14
C GLU A 106 -6.10 -20.48 7.46
N PRO A 107 -6.09 -20.60 6.12
CA PRO A 107 -6.79 -21.67 5.43
C PRO A 107 -6.31 -23.07 5.86
N LEU A 108 -7.26 -24.00 5.98
CA LEU A 108 -6.99 -25.38 6.40
C LEU A 108 -6.21 -26.20 5.35
N ASP A 109 -6.14 -25.73 4.10
CA ASP A 109 -5.36 -26.36 3.03
C ASP A 109 -3.87 -25.98 3.11
N PRO A 110 -2.95 -26.92 3.42
CA PRO A 110 -1.52 -26.64 3.49
C PRO A 110 -0.91 -26.16 2.16
N ALA A 111 -1.56 -26.44 1.02
CA ALA A 111 -1.12 -25.93 -0.27
C ALA A 111 -1.32 -24.41 -0.37
N ILE A 112 -2.42 -23.86 0.16
CA ILE A 112 -2.65 -22.41 0.22
C ILE A 112 -1.59 -21.75 1.11
N ASN A 113 -1.27 -22.34 2.26
CA ASN A 113 -0.26 -21.78 3.18
C ASN A 113 1.15 -21.82 2.57
N THR A 114 1.49 -22.88 1.83
CA THR A 114 2.73 -22.93 1.03
C THR A 114 2.75 -21.81 -0.01
N ILE A 115 1.66 -21.61 -0.77
CA ILE A 115 1.57 -20.56 -1.79
C ILE A 115 1.67 -19.15 -1.16
N ALA A 116 1.12 -18.93 0.04
CA ALA A 116 1.21 -17.67 0.76
C ALA A 116 2.65 -17.33 1.18
N GLN A 117 3.39 -18.31 1.69
CA GLN A 117 4.83 -18.15 1.97
C GLN A 117 5.60 -17.80 0.69
N ASP A 118 5.26 -18.45 -0.41
CA ASP A 118 5.80 -18.22 -1.75
C ASP A 118 5.45 -16.84 -2.35
N LEU A 119 4.50 -16.11 -1.76
CA LEU A 119 4.13 -14.74 -2.12
C LEU A 119 4.81 -13.69 -1.21
N ARG A 120 5.38 -14.10 -0.07
CA ARG A 120 6.13 -13.22 0.82
C ARG A 120 7.50 -12.91 0.23
N ILE A 121 7.57 -11.83 -0.56
CA ILE A 121 8.80 -11.38 -1.22
C ILE A 121 9.45 -10.23 -0.44
N SER A 122 10.76 -10.32 -0.30
CA SER A 122 11.64 -9.22 0.13
C SER A 122 12.71 -9.04 -0.93
N ILE A 123 12.78 -7.85 -1.51
CA ILE A 123 13.68 -7.54 -2.62
C ILE A 123 14.66 -6.49 -2.12
N ASP A 124 15.95 -6.78 -2.23
CA ASP A 124 17.02 -5.91 -1.76
C ASP A 124 18.10 -5.72 -2.83
N LYS A 125 19.06 -4.85 -2.56
CA LYS A 125 20.24 -4.63 -3.42
C LYS A 125 21.05 -5.90 -3.77
N ASN A 126 20.89 -7.00 -3.05
CA ASN A 126 21.65 -8.24 -3.21
C ASN A 126 20.92 -9.25 -4.12
N ASN A 127 19.58 -9.26 -4.10
CA ASN A 127 18.76 -10.17 -4.92
C ASN A 127 18.05 -9.49 -6.12
N ALA A 128 17.94 -8.15 -6.13
CA ALA A 128 17.26 -7.40 -7.17
C ALA A 128 17.89 -7.64 -8.55
N SER A 129 17.10 -8.20 -9.47
CA SER A 129 17.51 -8.47 -10.85
C SER A 129 16.37 -8.21 -11.82
N LYS A 130 16.69 -7.88 -13.07
CA LYS A 130 15.68 -7.68 -14.13
C LYS A 130 14.77 -8.91 -14.33
N LYS A 131 15.29 -10.12 -14.06
CA LYS A 131 14.50 -11.36 -14.10
C LYS A 131 13.47 -11.39 -12.96
N LEU A 132 13.90 -11.18 -11.72
CA LEU A 132 13.03 -11.15 -10.54
C LEU A 132 11.95 -10.06 -10.66
N LEU A 133 12.36 -8.81 -10.96
CA LEU A 133 11.43 -7.68 -11.12
C LEU A 133 10.43 -7.83 -12.29
N ASN A 134 10.65 -8.79 -13.19
CA ASN A 134 9.70 -9.10 -14.25
C ASN A 134 8.85 -10.35 -13.97
N SER A 135 9.20 -11.18 -12.96
CA SER A 135 8.38 -12.34 -12.59
C SER A 135 7.31 -12.02 -11.56
N ILE A 136 7.49 -10.99 -10.70
CA ILE A 136 6.56 -10.61 -9.61
C ILE A 136 5.09 -10.66 -10.07
N ASN A 137 4.74 -9.96 -11.15
CA ASN A 137 3.35 -9.88 -11.62
C ASN A 137 2.78 -11.24 -12.06
N SER A 138 3.58 -12.06 -12.77
CA SER A 138 3.15 -13.41 -13.19
C SER A 138 3.11 -14.41 -12.03
N ASP A 139 4.02 -14.26 -11.07
CA ASP A 139 4.08 -15.08 -9.87
C ASP A 139 2.85 -14.77 -9.00
N TYR A 140 2.56 -13.49 -8.73
CA TYR A 140 1.37 -13.06 -8.01
C TYR A 140 0.08 -13.53 -8.70
N ALA A 141 -0.10 -13.26 -10.00
CA ALA A 141 -1.30 -13.65 -10.72
C ALA A 141 -1.54 -15.18 -10.71
N SER A 142 -0.50 -15.98 -10.97
CA SER A 142 -0.63 -17.44 -11.04
C SER A 142 -0.80 -18.10 -9.66
N LYS A 143 -0.16 -17.56 -8.62
CA LYS A 143 -0.27 -18.06 -7.24
C LYS A 143 -1.62 -17.70 -6.62
N THR A 144 -2.10 -16.48 -6.79
CA THR A 144 -3.41 -16.09 -6.24
C THR A 144 -4.59 -16.73 -6.98
N SER A 145 -4.45 -17.03 -8.27
CA SER A 145 -5.45 -17.85 -8.99
C SER A 145 -5.64 -19.21 -8.30
N LYS A 146 -4.53 -19.91 -7.98
CA LYS A 146 -4.55 -21.20 -7.28
C LYS A 146 -5.16 -21.12 -5.87
N ILE A 147 -4.95 -20.02 -5.16
CA ILE A 147 -5.56 -19.77 -3.84
C ILE A 147 -7.09 -19.73 -3.99
N TYR A 148 -7.62 -18.92 -4.90
CA TYR A 148 -9.06 -18.83 -5.13
C TYR A 148 -9.65 -20.13 -5.69
N GLU A 149 -8.96 -20.79 -6.63
CA GLU A 149 -9.36 -22.10 -7.16
C GLU A 149 -9.48 -23.16 -6.05
N SER A 150 -8.53 -23.22 -5.11
CA SER A 150 -8.61 -24.16 -3.98
C SER A 150 -9.71 -23.78 -2.99
N ALA A 151 -9.84 -22.50 -2.63
CA ALA A 151 -10.88 -22.02 -1.71
C ALA A 151 -12.32 -22.28 -2.24
N ILE A 152 -12.55 -22.00 -3.52
CA ILE A 152 -13.84 -22.28 -4.21
C ILE A 152 -14.10 -23.79 -4.26
N LYS A 153 -13.07 -24.60 -4.50
CA LYS A 153 -13.18 -26.07 -4.56
C LYS A 153 -13.48 -26.70 -3.19
N ASP A 154 -12.88 -26.20 -2.11
CA ASP A 154 -13.15 -26.69 -0.76
C ASP A 154 -14.55 -26.29 -0.26
N ASN A 155 -15.08 -25.15 -0.74
CA ASN A 155 -16.45 -24.67 -0.53
C ASN A 155 -16.86 -24.48 0.96
N LYS A 156 -15.89 -24.47 1.89
CA LYS A 156 -16.13 -24.23 3.33
C LYS A 156 -16.05 -22.76 3.73
N TYR A 157 -15.30 -21.94 2.98
CA TYR A 157 -15.14 -20.49 3.16
C TYR A 157 -14.86 -20.06 4.61
N VAL A 158 -13.59 -20.17 5.03
CA VAL A 158 -13.15 -19.96 6.44
C VAL A 158 -13.31 -18.52 6.97
N GLY A 159 -13.85 -17.59 6.18
CA GLY A 159 -14.14 -16.22 6.61
C GLY A 159 -12.98 -15.24 6.42
N SER A 160 -13.17 -14.04 7.00
CA SER A 160 -12.10 -13.07 7.20
C SER A 160 -12.29 -12.35 8.53
N ASP A 161 -11.60 -12.84 9.56
CA ASP A 161 -11.53 -12.21 10.88
C ASP A 161 -10.59 -10.99 10.84
N ILE A 162 -11.02 -9.97 10.12
CA ILE A 162 -10.26 -8.72 9.95
C ILE A 162 -10.11 -8.01 11.31
N TRP A 163 -11.07 -8.19 12.22
CA TRP A 163 -10.99 -7.59 13.55
C TRP A 163 -9.79 -8.11 14.33
N SER A 164 -9.64 -9.44 14.52
CA SER A 164 -8.46 -9.96 15.25
C SER A 164 -7.17 -9.79 14.49
N PHE A 165 -7.21 -9.65 13.15
CA PHE A 165 -6.01 -9.30 12.40
C PHE A 165 -5.47 -7.92 12.84
N PHE A 166 -6.35 -6.93 13.03
CA PHE A 166 -5.96 -5.61 13.54
C PHE A 166 -5.60 -5.58 15.03
N ASP A 167 -6.19 -6.47 15.82
CA ASP A 167 -5.92 -6.61 17.26
C ASP A 167 -4.55 -7.28 17.49
N ASN A 168 -4.30 -8.43 16.84
CA ASN A 168 -3.22 -9.35 17.18
C ASN A 168 -2.07 -9.41 16.17
N LYS A 169 -2.25 -8.96 14.91
CA LYS A 169 -1.30 -9.24 13.82
C LYS A 169 -0.78 -8.00 13.08
N VAL A 170 -1.60 -6.97 12.87
CA VAL A 170 -1.29 -5.86 11.95
C VAL A 170 -0.01 -5.10 12.31
N LYS A 171 0.30 -4.93 13.61
CA LYS A 171 1.53 -4.27 14.06
C LYS A 171 2.77 -5.07 13.71
N ASP A 172 2.79 -6.35 14.09
CA ASP A 172 3.98 -7.20 13.93
C ASP A 172 4.17 -7.68 12.48
N GLN A 173 3.08 -7.75 11.70
CA GLN A 173 3.09 -8.30 10.34
C GLN A 173 3.08 -7.23 9.25
N CYS A 174 2.41 -6.09 9.46
CA CYS A 174 2.22 -5.06 8.43
C CYS A 174 2.97 -3.74 8.67
N ILE A 175 3.57 -3.51 9.83
CA ILE A 175 4.26 -2.24 10.13
C ILE A 175 5.76 -2.46 10.34
N GLU A 176 6.56 -1.92 9.42
CA GLU A 176 8.01 -1.82 9.55
C GLU A 176 8.48 -0.37 9.70
N ASN A 177 9.47 -0.17 10.56
CA ASN A 177 10.03 1.15 10.85
C ASN A 177 10.82 1.69 9.66
N LYS A 178 10.53 2.93 9.25
CA LYS A 178 11.10 3.64 8.08
C LYS A 178 10.63 3.15 6.71
N TYR A 179 9.69 2.21 6.67
CA TYR A 179 8.96 1.84 5.44
C TYR A 179 7.65 2.62 5.37
N ARG A 180 7.18 2.86 4.14
CA ARG A 180 5.78 3.17 3.87
C ARG A 180 4.99 1.87 3.96
N ASN A 181 4.16 1.74 4.99
CA ASN A 181 3.38 0.53 5.23
C ASN A 181 2.00 0.68 4.61
N ILE A 182 1.68 -0.20 3.67
CA ILE A 182 0.40 -0.19 2.94
C ILE A 182 -0.29 -1.52 3.19
N LEU A 183 -1.51 -1.49 3.71
CA LEU A 183 -2.38 -2.66 3.83
C LEU A 183 -3.55 -2.55 2.87
N VAL A 184 -3.59 -3.44 1.87
CA VAL A 184 -4.73 -3.60 0.96
C VAL A 184 -5.63 -4.71 1.51
N ILE A 185 -6.91 -4.41 1.74
CA ILE A 185 -7.89 -5.37 2.25
C ILE A 185 -8.90 -5.64 1.14
N LEU A 186 -8.98 -6.88 0.67
CA LEU A 186 -10.01 -7.30 -0.28
C LEU A 186 -11.14 -7.97 0.50
N THR A 187 -12.32 -7.36 0.54
CA THR A 187 -13.50 -7.83 1.31
C THR A 187 -14.79 -7.29 0.68
N ASP A 188 -15.95 -7.86 1.01
CA ASP A 188 -17.25 -7.29 0.64
C ASP A 188 -17.72 -6.17 1.60
N GLY A 189 -16.98 -5.95 2.69
CA GLY A 189 -17.20 -4.89 3.67
C GLY A 189 -17.89 -5.35 4.95
N TYR A 190 -18.43 -6.57 5.00
CA TYR A 190 -19.03 -7.15 6.19
C TYR A 190 -17.96 -7.87 7.03
N MET A 191 -17.31 -7.12 7.92
CA MET A 191 -16.44 -7.71 8.93
C MET A 191 -17.26 -8.67 9.81
N PHE A 192 -16.99 -9.97 9.74
CA PHE A 192 -17.66 -10.99 10.55
C PHE A 192 -16.82 -12.27 10.63
N ASP A 193 -16.61 -12.77 11.83
CA ASP A 193 -16.13 -14.12 12.12
C ASP A 193 -16.88 -14.65 13.35
N GLU A 194 -17.20 -15.95 13.38
CA GLU A 194 -17.98 -16.55 14.47
C GLU A 194 -17.21 -16.63 15.79
N SER A 195 -15.88 -16.74 15.74
CA SER A 195 -15.03 -16.90 16.92
C SER A 195 -14.78 -15.60 17.68
N THR A 196 -15.09 -14.45 17.06
CA THR A 196 -14.75 -13.11 17.59
C THR A 196 -15.97 -12.21 17.80
N VAL A 197 -17.19 -12.76 17.75
CA VAL A 197 -18.45 -12.02 17.98
C VAL A 197 -18.50 -11.42 19.39
N MET A 198 -18.15 -10.14 19.51
CA MET A 198 -18.20 -9.38 20.77
C MET A 198 -19.02 -8.10 20.61
N LYS A 199 -19.54 -7.60 21.73
CA LYS A 199 -20.35 -6.37 21.79
C LYS A 199 -20.10 -5.60 23.08
N GLU A 200 -19.82 -4.30 22.95
CA GLU A 200 -19.60 -3.37 24.04
C GLU A 200 -20.49 -2.14 23.84
N GLY A 201 -21.53 -1.97 24.66
CA GLY A 201 -22.53 -0.92 24.45
C GLY A 201 -23.23 -1.10 23.10
N ASN A 202 -22.97 -0.20 22.14
CA ASN A 202 -23.44 -0.30 20.75
C ASN A 202 -22.33 -0.62 19.74
N ARG A 203 -21.10 -0.81 20.20
CA ARG A 203 -19.97 -1.24 19.38
C ARG A 203 -19.92 -2.75 19.27
N THR A 204 -19.47 -3.25 18.12
CA THR A 204 -19.33 -4.69 17.83
C THR A 204 -18.00 -4.98 17.15
N THR A 205 -17.51 -6.21 17.20
CA THR A 205 -16.38 -6.64 16.33
C THR A 205 -16.79 -6.86 14.88
N TYR A 206 -18.10 -6.89 14.62
CA TYR A 206 -18.69 -7.33 13.37
C TYR A 206 -19.78 -6.38 12.86
N ILE A 207 -20.07 -6.45 11.57
CA ILE A 207 -21.23 -5.82 10.94
C ILE A 207 -21.83 -6.77 9.90
N THR A 208 -23.15 -6.93 9.93
CA THR A 208 -23.90 -7.73 8.95
C THR A 208 -25.17 -7.00 8.53
N PRO A 209 -25.80 -7.38 7.40
CA PRO A 209 -27.09 -6.80 6.99
C PRO A 209 -28.18 -6.96 8.05
N GLU A 210 -28.14 -8.04 8.84
CA GLU A 210 -29.07 -8.22 9.95
C GLU A 210 -28.81 -7.22 11.07
N LEU A 211 -27.55 -7.02 11.48
CA LEU A 211 -27.20 -6.05 12.52
C LEU A 211 -27.61 -4.62 12.11
N ILE A 212 -27.36 -4.24 10.85
CA ILE A 212 -27.75 -2.93 10.30
C ILE A 212 -29.27 -2.72 10.41
N ARG A 213 -30.08 -3.70 10.01
CA ARG A 213 -31.56 -3.64 10.14
C ARG A 213 -32.02 -3.64 11.60
N LYS A 214 -31.46 -4.52 12.44
CA LYS A 214 -31.79 -4.64 13.87
C LYS A 214 -31.50 -3.35 14.64
N ASN A 215 -30.43 -2.65 14.27
CA ASN A 215 -30.07 -1.36 14.83
C ASN A 215 -30.82 -0.19 14.15
N GLY A 216 -31.70 -0.42 13.17
CA GLY A 216 -32.46 0.63 12.48
C GLY A 216 -31.60 1.57 11.62
N LEU A 217 -30.38 1.15 11.27
CA LEU A 217 -29.45 1.89 10.42
C LEU A 217 -29.80 1.77 8.92
N ASN A 218 -30.92 1.12 8.60
CA ASN A 218 -31.55 1.04 7.28
C ASN A 218 -32.66 2.09 7.07
N THR A 219 -32.59 3.22 7.79
CA THR A 219 -33.59 4.30 7.75
C THR A 219 -32.94 5.64 7.42
N LYS A 220 -33.73 6.66 7.04
CA LYS A 220 -33.20 7.98 6.65
C LYS A 220 -32.32 8.65 7.73
N ASP A 221 -32.57 8.35 9.00
CA ASP A 221 -31.91 8.96 10.16
C ASP A 221 -30.71 8.12 10.66
N TRP A 222 -30.23 7.16 9.85
CA TRP A 222 -29.17 6.21 10.20
C TRP A 222 -27.88 6.88 10.71
N ASP A 223 -27.45 7.98 10.08
CA ASP A 223 -26.19 8.65 10.39
C ASP A 223 -26.26 9.32 11.77
N LYS A 224 -27.33 10.08 12.01
CA LYS A 224 -27.62 10.64 13.34
C LYS A 224 -27.69 9.54 14.39
N LYS A 225 -28.35 8.41 14.10
CA LYS A 225 -28.41 7.28 15.04
C LYS A 225 -27.04 6.65 15.29
N LEU A 226 -26.21 6.53 14.26
CA LEU A 226 -24.84 5.99 14.36
C LEU A 226 -23.99 6.86 15.30
N GLN A 227 -24.09 8.19 15.17
CA GLN A 227 -23.38 9.17 15.98
C GLN A 227 -23.94 9.26 17.41
N ASP A 228 -25.24 9.56 17.58
CA ASP A 228 -25.91 9.78 18.87
C ASP A 228 -25.84 8.56 19.81
N GLN A 229 -25.70 7.35 19.26
CA GLN A 229 -25.71 6.10 20.01
C GLN A 229 -24.35 5.36 20.00
N ASP A 230 -23.30 5.97 19.42
CA ASP A 230 -21.94 5.41 19.29
C ASP A 230 -21.92 3.99 18.68
N TYR A 231 -22.62 3.80 17.57
CA TYR A 231 -22.46 2.58 16.76
C TYR A 231 -21.14 2.64 15.98
N GLY A 232 -20.46 1.50 15.90
CA GLY A 232 -19.20 1.35 15.19
C GLY A 232 -18.52 0.04 15.55
N PHE A 233 -17.28 -0.13 15.09
CA PHE A 233 -16.48 -1.27 15.53
C PHE A 233 -15.89 -1.05 16.94
N ILE A 234 -15.66 -2.15 17.67
CA ILE A 234 -14.79 -2.15 18.85
C ILE A 234 -13.37 -1.85 18.38
N LYS A 235 -12.65 -0.94 19.03
CA LYS A 235 -11.32 -0.53 18.61
C LYS A 235 -10.32 -1.65 18.85
N ALA A 236 -9.64 -2.10 17.80
CA ALA A 236 -8.65 -3.17 17.87
C ALA A 236 -7.23 -2.67 18.15
N ASN A 237 -6.95 -1.36 18.00
CA ASN A 237 -5.60 -0.85 18.26
C ASN A 237 -5.56 0.63 18.68
N ASP A 238 -4.53 1.03 19.45
CA ASP A 238 -4.39 2.40 19.96
C ASP A 238 -3.66 3.37 19.01
N ASP A 239 -2.81 2.84 18.12
CA ASP A 239 -2.02 3.66 17.19
C ASP A 239 -1.53 2.83 16.01
N LEU A 240 -2.04 3.17 14.83
CA LEU A 240 -1.62 2.67 13.53
C LEU A 240 -1.27 3.86 12.60
N SER A 241 -0.77 4.96 13.15
CA SER A 241 -0.48 6.19 12.38
C SER A 241 0.69 6.12 11.40
N ASN A 242 1.41 4.98 11.37
CA ASN A 242 2.43 4.63 10.37
C ASN A 242 1.94 3.57 9.37
N LEU A 243 0.63 3.41 9.22
CA LEU A 243 -0.04 2.50 8.28
C LEU A 243 -0.99 3.30 7.38
N GLU A 244 -1.04 2.94 6.11
CA GLU A 244 -2.02 3.40 5.13
C GLU A 244 -2.89 2.21 4.73
N VAL A 245 -4.22 2.39 4.58
CA VAL A 245 -5.15 1.26 4.33
C VAL A 245 -6.07 1.49 3.14
N LEU A 246 -6.08 0.55 2.19
CA LEU A 246 -6.95 0.55 1.02
C LEU A 246 -7.91 -0.64 1.09
N VAL A 247 -9.18 -0.38 1.41
CA VAL A 247 -10.24 -1.40 1.41
C VAL A 247 -10.93 -1.42 0.05
N ILE A 248 -10.95 -2.58 -0.62
CA ILE A 248 -11.52 -2.75 -1.95
C ILE A 248 -12.51 -3.91 -1.95
N GLY A 249 -13.59 -3.75 -2.70
CA GLY A 249 -14.54 -4.82 -2.98
C GLY A 249 -15.88 -4.67 -2.27
N ILE A 250 -16.13 -3.55 -1.58
CA ILE A 250 -17.37 -3.33 -0.83
C ILE A 250 -18.59 -3.62 -1.72
N ASN A 251 -19.41 -4.59 -1.32
CA ASN A 251 -20.56 -5.09 -2.06
C ASN A 251 -21.79 -5.10 -1.13
N PRO A 252 -22.42 -3.92 -0.93
CA PRO A 252 -23.51 -3.76 0.02
C PRO A 252 -24.79 -4.44 -0.46
N ASN A 253 -25.65 -4.81 0.48
CA ASN A 253 -26.99 -5.34 0.20
C ASN A 253 -27.84 -4.32 -0.58
N LYS A 254 -28.10 -4.62 -1.86
CA LYS A 254 -28.83 -3.78 -2.81
C LYS A 254 -30.27 -3.44 -2.40
N ASN A 255 -30.86 -4.19 -1.46
CA ASN A 255 -32.20 -3.94 -0.96
C ASN A 255 -32.26 -2.85 0.13
N ASN A 256 -31.12 -2.34 0.60
CA ASN A 256 -31.05 -1.21 1.54
C ASN A 256 -30.20 -0.06 0.95
N PRO A 257 -30.81 1.09 0.57
CA PRO A 257 -30.08 2.21 -0.04
C PRO A 257 -29.13 2.95 0.92
N TYR A 258 -29.15 2.62 2.22
CA TYR A 258 -28.26 3.18 3.23
C TYR A 258 -27.06 2.26 3.53
N GLU A 259 -27.11 0.99 3.14
CA GLU A 259 -26.18 -0.05 3.58
C GLU A 259 -24.71 0.29 3.30
N GLU A 260 -24.40 0.76 2.08
CA GLU A 260 -23.05 1.17 1.70
C GLU A 260 -22.52 2.28 2.61
N LYS A 261 -23.36 3.26 2.93
CA LYS A 261 -22.99 4.42 3.74
C LYS A 261 -22.75 4.00 5.19
N VAL A 262 -23.56 3.09 5.72
CA VAL A 262 -23.37 2.52 7.06
C VAL A 262 -22.05 1.75 7.14
N ILE A 263 -21.78 0.85 6.19
CA ILE A 263 -20.52 0.09 6.12
C ILE A 263 -19.34 1.06 6.07
N ARG A 264 -19.35 2.01 5.14
CA ARG A 264 -18.32 3.05 5.01
C ARG A 264 -18.11 3.83 6.31
N SER A 265 -19.17 4.26 6.98
CA SER A 265 -19.07 4.98 8.27
C SER A 265 -18.46 4.13 9.38
N TYR A 266 -18.77 2.83 9.45
CA TYR A 266 -18.16 1.90 10.41
C TYR A 266 -16.65 1.79 10.18
N TRP A 267 -16.22 1.52 8.95
CA TRP A 267 -14.79 1.45 8.57
C TRP A 267 -14.06 2.77 8.82
N THR A 268 -14.62 3.90 8.35
CA THR A 268 -14.06 5.25 8.54
C THR A 268 -13.88 5.59 10.02
N LYS A 269 -14.90 5.36 10.86
CA LYS A 269 -14.84 5.60 12.31
C LYS A 269 -13.73 4.76 12.95
N TRP A 270 -13.67 3.47 12.63
CA TRP A 270 -12.68 2.54 13.20
C TRP A 270 -11.25 2.90 12.82
N PHE A 271 -10.97 3.15 11.54
CA PHE A 271 -9.64 3.58 11.10
C PHE A 271 -9.22 4.93 11.71
N THR A 272 -10.14 5.89 11.83
CA THR A 272 -9.90 7.18 12.47
C THR A 272 -9.58 7.03 13.96
N GLU A 273 -10.34 6.20 14.69
CA GLU A 273 -10.11 5.93 16.11
C GLU A 273 -8.81 5.16 16.38
N MET A 274 -8.33 4.36 15.41
CA MET A 274 -7.00 3.73 15.42
C MET A 274 -5.87 4.63 14.86
N LYS A 275 -6.18 5.90 14.53
CA LYS A 275 -5.26 6.94 14.02
C LYS A 275 -4.60 6.64 12.66
N ILE A 276 -5.20 5.79 11.82
CA ILE A 276 -4.75 5.59 10.44
C ILE A 276 -4.97 6.89 9.68
N ARG A 277 -3.90 7.45 9.10
CA ARG A 277 -3.91 8.83 8.56
C ARG A 277 -4.48 8.91 7.15
N HIS A 278 -4.05 8.00 6.29
CA HIS A 278 -4.49 7.89 4.91
C HIS A 278 -5.19 6.53 4.74
N PHE A 279 -6.46 6.56 4.34
CA PHE A 279 -7.19 5.36 3.97
C PHE A 279 -8.25 5.64 2.91
N GLU A 280 -8.47 4.66 2.05
CA GLU A 280 -9.50 4.71 1.01
C GLU A 280 -10.38 3.45 1.08
N ILE A 281 -11.68 3.63 0.83
CA ILE A 281 -12.68 2.55 0.86
C ILE A 281 -13.40 2.55 -0.49
N LYS A 282 -13.39 1.43 -1.21
CA LYS A 282 -13.83 1.32 -2.61
C LYS A 282 -14.78 0.14 -2.81
N ASN A 283 -15.83 0.36 -3.59
CA ASN A 283 -16.81 -0.68 -3.92
C ASN A 283 -16.20 -1.72 -4.86
N ALA A 284 -16.84 -2.87 -5.00
CA ALA A 284 -16.52 -3.81 -6.07
C ALA A 284 -16.91 -3.21 -7.43
N ASP A 285 -15.91 -2.99 -8.30
CA ASP A 285 -16.11 -2.59 -9.70
C ASP A 285 -15.33 -3.55 -10.63
N LEU A 286 -15.23 -3.25 -11.92
CA LEU A 286 -14.37 -3.98 -12.84
C LEU A 286 -12.89 -3.61 -12.58
N PRO A 287 -11.94 -4.56 -12.71
CA PRO A 287 -10.51 -4.28 -12.54
C PRO A 287 -10.01 -3.10 -13.38
N SER A 288 -10.52 -2.91 -14.60
CA SER A 288 -10.18 -1.78 -15.48
C SER A 288 -10.50 -0.40 -14.88
N ASN A 289 -11.51 -0.32 -14.01
CA ASN A 289 -11.95 0.93 -13.38
C ASN A 289 -11.18 1.18 -12.08
N MET A 290 -10.76 0.09 -11.41
CA MET A 290 -9.99 0.13 -10.17
C MET A 290 -8.48 0.25 -10.39
N GLU A 291 -7.96 -0.06 -11.58
CA GLU A 291 -6.52 -0.12 -11.85
C GLU A 291 -5.80 1.19 -11.49
N ASN A 292 -6.27 2.34 -11.97
CA ASN A 292 -5.68 3.63 -11.66
C ASN A 292 -5.86 3.99 -10.19
N ILE A 293 -7.03 3.74 -9.58
CA ILE A 293 -7.28 4.01 -8.16
C ILE A 293 -6.28 3.25 -7.27
N ILE A 294 -6.01 1.99 -7.57
CA ILE A 294 -5.05 1.16 -6.85
C ILE A 294 -3.62 1.66 -7.08
N LYS A 295 -3.25 1.96 -8.34
CA LYS A 295 -1.92 2.46 -8.68
C LYS A 295 -1.64 3.82 -8.05
N ASP A 296 -2.61 4.74 -8.08
CA ASP A 296 -2.49 6.07 -7.48
C ASP A 296 -2.30 5.97 -5.97
N PHE A 297 -3.10 5.15 -5.26
CA PHE A 297 -2.94 4.93 -3.83
C PHE A 297 -1.56 4.35 -3.48
N VAL A 298 -1.07 3.37 -4.26
CA VAL A 298 0.20 2.68 -3.99
C VAL A 298 1.43 3.50 -4.41
N LEU A 299 1.37 4.31 -5.46
CA LEU A 299 2.51 5.06 -5.99
C LEU A 299 2.62 6.49 -5.44
N ASN A 300 1.49 7.16 -5.24
CA ASN A 300 1.45 8.52 -4.69
C ASN A 300 1.29 8.46 -3.17
N LYS A 301 1.76 9.51 -2.50
CA LYS A 301 1.71 9.67 -1.04
C LYS A 301 1.00 10.98 -0.69
N GLU A 302 0.18 10.97 0.35
CA GLU A 302 -0.38 12.19 0.98
C GLU A 302 0.64 12.94 1.85
#